data_AF-A0A485C6W6-F1
#
_entry.id   AF-A0A485C6W6-F1
#
_cell.length_a   1.000
_cell.length_b   1.000
_cell.length_c   1.000
_cell.angle_alpha   90.00
_cell.angle_beta   90.00
_cell.angle_gamma   90.00
#
_symmetry.space_group_name_H-M   'P 1'
#
loop_
_entity.id
_entity.type
_entity.pdbx_description
1 polymer ?
#
loop_
_entity_poly.entity_id
_entity_poly.type
_entity_poly.pdbx_seq_one_letter_code
_entity_poly.pdbx_strand_id
1 'polypeptide(L)'
;MRQAQVYRWQVPMDAGVVLRERRLKTRDGLFIHLQDGERQGWGEIAPLPGFSAETLEEAQCALVAWAKAWRQGENLSGPSHPSVAFGVSCALAELYDELPLEAEYRAVPLCTGDPDELFARLAALPGEKVAKVKIGLYEAVRDGMVVNLLLEAIPDLQLRLDANRAWTPLKAQQFAKYVHPQYRDRIAFLEEPCKTRDDSRAFAGKPALRLPGMKVCVRRIFVFRRSRVCVRW
;
A
#
# COMPACT_ATOMS: atom_id res chain seq x y z
N MET A 1 -19.84 -27.26 14.58
CA MET A 1 -18.54 -27.86 14.97
C MET A 1 -17.47 -27.13 14.19
N ARG A 2 -16.48 -26.56 14.88
CA ARG A 2 -15.48 -25.70 14.26
C ARG A 2 -14.45 -26.50 13.46
N GLN A 3 -14.29 -26.15 12.20
CA GLN A 3 -13.28 -26.68 11.30
C GLN A 3 -12.40 -25.55 10.77
N ALA A 4 -11.09 -25.78 10.72
CA ALA A 4 -10.14 -24.81 10.19
C ALA A 4 -9.15 -25.53 9.26
N GLN A 5 -8.92 -24.93 8.09
CA GLN A 5 -7.95 -25.40 7.11
C GLN A 5 -6.93 -24.29 6.84
N VAL A 6 -5.66 -24.67 6.70
CA VAL A 6 -4.57 -23.74 6.37
C VAL A 6 -3.92 -24.22 5.10
N TYR A 7 -3.83 -23.32 4.12
CA TYR A 7 -3.20 -23.57 2.82
C TYR A 7 -1.93 -22.77 2.71
N ARG A 8 -0.89 -23.34 2.10
CA ARG A 8 0.32 -22.62 1.70
C ARG A 8 0.35 -22.51 0.19
N TRP A 9 0.74 -21.34 -0.31
CA TRP A 9 0.79 -21.06 -1.73
C TRP A 9 2.02 -20.24 -2.10
N GLN A 10 2.32 -20.29 -3.38
CA GLN A 10 3.40 -19.53 -4.01
C GLN A 10 2.93 -19.14 -5.42
N VAL A 11 2.96 -17.85 -5.73
CA VAL A 11 2.58 -17.27 -7.02
C VAL A 11 3.83 -16.67 -7.68
N PRO A 12 4.19 -17.10 -8.90
CA PRO A 12 5.29 -16.47 -9.65
C PRO A 12 5.01 -14.99 -9.93
N MET A 13 6.03 -14.15 -9.79
CA MET A 13 5.97 -12.74 -10.16
C MET A 13 6.46 -12.53 -11.59
N ASP A 14 5.96 -11.49 -12.24
CA ASP A 14 6.51 -11.01 -13.50
C ASP A 14 8.00 -10.66 -13.36
N ALA A 15 8.73 -10.75 -14.47
CA ALA A 15 10.14 -10.44 -14.49
C ALA A 15 10.40 -8.97 -14.10
N GLY A 16 11.38 -8.75 -13.23
CA GLY A 16 11.84 -7.39 -12.88
C GLY A 16 11.12 -6.73 -11.71
N VAL A 17 10.21 -7.41 -11.00
CA VAL A 17 9.61 -6.87 -9.77
C VAL A 17 10.68 -6.68 -8.69
N VAL A 18 10.83 -5.43 -8.21
CA VAL A 18 11.78 -5.04 -7.17
C VAL A 18 11.06 -4.32 -6.02
N LEU A 19 11.36 -4.73 -4.80
CA LEU A 19 10.89 -4.13 -3.56
C LEU A 19 12.09 -3.76 -2.68
N ARG A 20 12.30 -2.46 -2.40
CA ARG A 20 13.42 -1.94 -1.58
C ARG A 20 14.75 -2.67 -1.90
N GLU A 21 15.13 -2.66 -3.17
CA GLU A 21 16.39 -3.25 -3.68
C GLU A 21 16.43 -4.79 -3.74
N ARG A 22 15.36 -5.48 -3.33
CA ARG A 22 15.25 -6.94 -3.44
C ARG A 22 14.38 -7.33 -4.62
N ARG A 23 14.89 -8.22 -5.48
CA ARG A 23 14.10 -8.84 -6.53
C ARG A 23 13.12 -9.83 -5.89
N LEU A 24 11.83 -9.66 -6.16
CA LEU A 24 10.79 -10.57 -5.71
C LEU A 24 10.44 -11.51 -6.87
N LYS A 25 10.86 -12.78 -6.79
CA LYS A 25 10.59 -13.78 -7.83
C LYS A 25 9.23 -14.45 -7.67
N THR A 26 8.83 -14.65 -6.43
CA THR A 26 7.57 -15.26 -6.06
C THR A 26 6.93 -14.47 -4.94
N ARG A 27 5.61 -14.45 -4.93
CA ARG A 27 4.83 -14.05 -3.78
C ARG A 27 4.39 -15.30 -3.04
N ASP A 28 4.80 -15.38 -1.78
CA ASP A 28 4.49 -16.52 -0.93
C ASP A 28 3.53 -16.09 0.17
N GLY A 29 2.63 -17.00 0.56
CA GLY A 29 1.65 -16.72 1.59
C GLY A 29 0.85 -17.94 2.00
N LEU A 30 -0.13 -17.68 2.87
CA LEU A 30 -1.03 -18.68 3.42
C LEU A 30 -2.48 -18.19 3.27
N PHE A 31 -3.40 -19.14 3.22
CA PHE A 31 -4.81 -18.88 3.48
C PHE A 31 -5.25 -19.62 4.73
N ILE A 32 -6.18 -19.03 5.47
CA ILE A 32 -6.99 -19.75 6.47
C ILE A 32 -8.44 -19.76 6.02
N HIS A 33 -9.06 -20.93 6.10
CA HIS A 33 -10.49 -21.13 5.96
C HIS A 33 -11.05 -21.57 7.30
N LEU A 34 -12.04 -20.84 7.80
CA LEU A 34 -12.77 -21.16 9.02
C LEU A 34 -14.18 -21.58 8.65
N GLN A 35 -14.70 -22.59 9.33
CA GLN A 35 -16.08 -23.05 9.18
C GLN A 35 -16.68 -23.38 10.55
N ASP A 36 -17.87 -22.87 10.82
CA ASP A 36 -18.67 -23.24 11.99
C ASP A 36 -20.14 -23.47 11.60
N GLY A 37 -20.51 -24.74 11.46
CA GLY A 37 -21.78 -25.12 10.87
C GLY A 37 -21.80 -24.80 9.36
N GLU A 38 -22.81 -24.05 8.93
CA GLU A 38 -22.96 -23.59 7.54
C GLU A 38 -22.19 -22.30 7.24
N ARG A 39 -21.71 -21.61 8.29
CA ARG A 39 -20.95 -20.36 8.13
C ARG A 39 -19.51 -20.66 7.79
N GLN A 40 -18.93 -19.81 6.94
CA GLN A 40 -17.53 -19.88 6.58
C GLN A 40 -16.90 -18.50 6.45
N GLY A 41 -15.57 -18.44 6.54
CA GLY A 41 -14.82 -17.22 6.28
C GLY A 41 -13.37 -17.49 5.92
N TRP A 42 -12.80 -16.61 5.10
CA TRP A 42 -11.47 -16.70 4.52
C TRP A 42 -10.59 -15.53 4.93
N GLY A 43 -9.29 -15.81 5.00
CA GLY A 43 -8.28 -14.81 5.34
C GLY A 43 -6.95 -15.09 4.68
N GLU A 44 -6.31 -14.05 4.16
CA GLU A 44 -4.96 -14.13 3.61
C GLU A 44 -3.91 -13.73 4.66
N ILE A 45 -2.87 -14.55 4.79
CA ILE A 45 -1.70 -14.29 5.63
C ILE A 45 -0.48 -14.33 4.73
N ALA A 46 -0.03 -13.17 4.28
CA ALA A 46 1.11 -13.05 3.40
C ALA A 46 2.05 -11.96 3.93
N PRO A 47 2.97 -12.24 4.87
CA PRO A 47 3.97 -11.25 5.26
C PRO A 47 4.81 -10.83 4.05
N LEU A 48 5.18 -9.55 3.99
CA LEU A 48 5.89 -8.98 2.84
C LEU A 48 7.40 -8.86 3.15
N PRO A 49 8.29 -9.58 2.45
CA PRO A 49 9.73 -9.55 2.71
C PRO A 49 10.31 -8.14 2.67
N GLY A 50 11.06 -7.75 3.72
CA GLY A 50 11.65 -6.41 3.86
C GLY A 50 10.69 -5.31 4.36
N PHE A 51 9.43 -5.68 4.64
CA PHE A 51 8.42 -4.78 5.21
C PHE A 51 7.84 -5.33 6.51
N SER A 52 7.32 -6.56 6.48
CA SER A 52 6.89 -7.29 7.66
C SER A 52 8.09 -7.58 8.56
N ALA A 53 7.84 -7.60 9.88
CA ALA A 53 8.86 -8.00 10.84
C ALA A 53 8.99 -9.52 10.88
N GLU A 54 7.86 -10.21 10.74
CA GLU A 54 7.75 -11.66 10.70
C GLU A 54 8.03 -12.24 9.30
N THR A 55 8.58 -13.44 9.31
CA THR A 55 8.76 -14.32 8.15
C THR A 55 7.51 -15.13 7.85
N LEU A 56 7.46 -15.75 6.67
CA LEU A 56 6.36 -16.66 6.31
C LEU A 56 6.29 -17.86 7.26
N GLU A 57 7.44 -18.40 7.65
CA GLU A 57 7.56 -19.55 8.53
C GLU A 57 7.04 -19.22 9.94
N GLU A 58 7.41 -18.06 10.49
CA GLU A 58 6.88 -17.56 11.77
C GLU A 58 5.37 -17.34 11.71
N ALA A 59 4.89 -16.71 10.63
CA ALA A 59 3.46 -16.50 10.40
C ALA A 59 2.71 -17.83 10.30
N GLN A 60 3.27 -18.84 9.63
CA GLN A 60 2.69 -20.18 9.50
C GLN A 60 2.59 -20.88 10.85
N CYS A 61 3.66 -20.88 11.65
CA CYS A 61 3.66 -21.47 12.99
C CYS A 61 2.59 -20.83 13.87
N ALA A 62 2.51 -19.50 13.89
CA ALA A 62 1.50 -18.77 14.66
C ALA A 62 0.08 -19.04 14.16
N LEU A 63 -0.14 -19.06 12.84
CA LEU A 63 -1.45 -19.33 12.25
C LEU A 63 -1.95 -20.75 12.58
N VAL A 64 -1.08 -21.77 12.48
CA VAL A 64 -1.44 -23.16 12.78
C VAL A 64 -1.75 -23.33 14.27
N ALA A 65 -0.97 -22.72 15.16
CA ALA A 65 -1.25 -22.74 16.59
C ALA A 65 -2.61 -22.09 16.90
N TRP A 66 -2.87 -20.91 16.31
CA TRP A 66 -4.14 -20.20 16.46
C TRP A 66 -5.33 -21.01 15.93
N ALA A 67 -5.21 -21.61 14.74
CA ALA A 67 -6.27 -22.42 14.15
C ALA A 67 -6.62 -23.67 14.98
N LYS A 68 -5.62 -24.32 15.59
CA LYS A 68 -5.84 -25.46 16.49
C LYS A 68 -6.64 -25.06 17.73
N ALA A 69 -6.25 -23.97 18.37
CA ALA A 69 -6.91 -23.48 19.58
C ALA A 69 -8.33 -22.97 19.27
N TRP A 70 -8.55 -22.36 18.10
CA TRP A 70 -9.88 -21.91 17.65
C TRP A 70 -10.85 -23.08 17.46
N ARG A 71 -10.38 -24.19 16.87
CA ARG A 71 -11.16 -25.42 16.71
C ARG A 71 -11.58 -26.03 18.05
N GLN A 72 -10.78 -25.86 19.09
CA GLN A 72 -11.05 -26.36 20.44
C GLN A 72 -12.00 -25.45 21.24
N GLY A 73 -12.38 -24.29 20.70
CA GLY A 73 -13.26 -23.36 21.40
C GLY A 73 -12.55 -22.54 22.50
N GLU A 74 -11.22 -22.49 22.48
CA GLU A 74 -10.45 -21.75 23.47
C GLU A 74 -10.70 -20.24 23.42
N ASN A 75 -10.49 -19.55 24.54
CA ASN A 75 -10.54 -18.10 24.60
C ASN A 75 -9.22 -17.52 24.05
N LEU A 76 -9.23 -17.11 22.78
CA LEU A 76 -8.02 -16.68 22.07
C LEU A 76 -7.76 -15.20 22.21
N SER A 77 -6.53 -14.85 22.59
CA SER A 77 -5.98 -13.54 22.25
C SER A 77 -5.74 -13.44 20.74
N GLY A 78 -5.75 -12.22 20.21
CA GLY A 78 -5.41 -11.98 18.81
C GLY A 78 -3.96 -12.40 18.51
N PRO A 79 -3.65 -12.92 17.30
CA PRO A 79 -2.29 -13.25 16.92
C PRO A 79 -1.33 -12.06 17.09
N SER A 80 -0.09 -12.32 17.49
CA SER A 80 0.94 -11.28 17.69
C SER A 80 1.52 -10.75 16.37
N HIS A 81 1.60 -11.59 15.35
CA HIS A 81 2.12 -11.21 14.04
C HIS A 81 1.07 -10.44 13.22
N PRO A 82 1.38 -9.24 12.71
CA PRO A 82 0.40 -8.41 11.98
C PRO A 82 -0.26 -9.09 10.77
N SER A 83 0.51 -9.83 9.97
CA SER A 83 -0.05 -10.57 8.83
C SER A 83 -1.05 -11.64 9.27
N VAL A 84 -0.74 -12.37 10.34
CA VAL A 84 -1.62 -13.40 10.91
C VAL A 84 -2.86 -12.76 11.51
N ALA A 85 -2.69 -11.68 12.27
CA ALA A 85 -3.79 -10.95 12.88
C ALA A 85 -4.75 -10.39 11.82
N PHE A 86 -4.23 -9.87 10.71
CA PHE A 86 -5.03 -9.39 9.59
C PHE A 86 -5.85 -10.53 8.97
N GLY A 87 -5.21 -11.59 8.50
CA GLY A 87 -5.90 -12.70 7.83
C GLY A 87 -6.94 -13.36 8.74
N VAL A 88 -6.58 -13.65 9.99
CA VAL A 88 -7.53 -14.21 10.98
C VAL A 88 -8.70 -13.27 11.23
N SER A 89 -8.46 -11.96 11.32
CA SER A 89 -9.55 -11.00 11.55
C SER A 89 -10.53 -10.92 10.38
N CYS A 90 -10.04 -11.02 9.14
CA CYS A 90 -10.90 -11.10 7.95
C CYS A 90 -11.70 -12.40 7.93
N ALA A 91 -11.05 -13.55 8.21
CA ALA A 91 -11.74 -14.83 8.24
C ALA A 91 -12.85 -14.88 9.30
N LEU A 92 -12.62 -14.28 10.46
CA LEU A 92 -13.66 -14.15 11.49
C LEU A 92 -14.76 -13.16 11.08
N ALA A 93 -14.39 -12.04 10.46
CA ALA A 93 -15.37 -11.06 10.00
C ALA A 93 -16.29 -11.64 8.91
N GLU A 94 -15.76 -12.42 7.96
CA GLU A 94 -16.58 -13.16 6.99
C GLU A 94 -17.44 -14.22 7.67
N LEU A 95 -16.87 -15.02 8.59
CA LEU A 95 -17.60 -16.06 9.32
C LEU A 95 -18.80 -15.51 10.11
N TYR A 96 -18.69 -14.29 10.62
CA TYR A 96 -19.72 -13.62 11.41
C TYR A 96 -20.55 -12.60 10.62
N ASP A 97 -20.37 -12.52 9.30
CA ASP A 97 -21.10 -11.59 8.42
C ASP A 97 -20.90 -10.10 8.81
N GLU A 98 -19.70 -9.78 9.30
CA GLU A 98 -19.28 -8.42 9.70
C GLU A 98 -18.52 -7.70 8.57
N LEU A 99 -18.07 -8.44 7.54
CA LEU A 99 -17.42 -7.88 6.36
C LEU A 99 -18.44 -7.70 5.23
N PRO A 100 -18.73 -6.47 4.77
CA PRO A 100 -19.70 -6.25 3.70
C PRO A 100 -19.31 -6.97 2.40
N LEU A 101 -20.31 -7.55 1.73
CA LEU A 101 -20.12 -8.21 0.42
C LEU A 101 -19.94 -7.22 -0.73
N GLU A 102 -20.59 -6.05 -0.65
CA GLU A 102 -20.50 -5.03 -1.68
C GLU A 102 -19.18 -4.26 -1.57
N ALA A 103 -18.44 -4.20 -2.68
CA ALA A 103 -17.21 -3.44 -2.77
C ALA A 103 -17.03 -2.81 -4.15
N GLU A 104 -16.43 -1.63 -4.19
CA GLU A 104 -15.91 -1.04 -5.42
C GLU A 104 -14.47 -1.50 -5.62
N TYR A 105 -14.26 -2.47 -6.53
CA TYR A 105 -12.92 -2.98 -6.89
C TYR A 105 -12.18 -2.01 -7.84
N ARG A 106 -12.08 -0.74 -7.43
CA ARG A 106 -11.35 0.30 -8.16
C ARG A 106 -9.95 0.44 -7.58
N ALA A 107 -8.95 0.40 -8.44
CA ALA A 107 -7.57 0.69 -8.07
C ALA A 107 -7.11 1.98 -8.75
N VAL A 108 -6.26 2.74 -8.05
CA VAL A 108 -5.54 3.84 -8.68
C VAL A 108 -4.42 3.24 -9.53
N PRO A 109 -4.36 3.51 -10.85
CA PRO A 109 -3.34 2.96 -11.72
C PRO A 109 -1.94 3.38 -11.26
N LEU A 110 -1.04 2.40 -11.16
CA LEU A 110 0.37 2.64 -10.93
C LEU A 110 1.04 3.00 -12.27
N CYS A 111 1.71 4.14 -12.31
CA CYS A 111 2.44 4.62 -13.47
C CYS A 111 3.77 3.85 -13.61
N THR A 112 3.82 2.92 -14.56
CA THR A 112 4.98 2.10 -14.91
C THR A 112 5.03 1.92 -16.42
N GLY A 113 6.21 1.67 -16.96
CA GLY A 113 6.38 1.37 -18.39
C GLY A 113 6.68 2.60 -19.24
N ASP A 114 6.30 2.52 -20.51
CA ASP A 114 6.57 3.53 -21.52
C ASP A 114 5.77 4.85 -21.27
N PRO A 115 6.40 6.03 -21.43
CA PRO A 115 5.72 7.31 -21.24
C PRO A 115 4.52 7.52 -22.16
N ASP A 116 4.59 7.19 -23.45
CA ASP A 116 3.52 7.48 -24.42
C ASP A 116 2.29 6.60 -24.14
N GLU A 117 2.52 5.32 -23.84
CA GLU A 117 1.46 4.41 -23.36
C GLU A 117 0.83 4.91 -22.06
N LEU A 118 1.65 5.43 -21.14
CA LEU A 118 1.19 5.98 -19.89
C LEU A 118 0.29 7.21 -20.11
N PHE A 119 0.68 8.15 -20.98
CA PHE A 119 -0.15 9.33 -21.31
C PHE A 119 -1.50 8.91 -21.88
N ALA A 120 -1.50 8.04 -22.88
CA ALA A 120 -2.74 7.55 -23.50
C ALA A 120 -3.66 6.88 -22.47
N ARG A 121 -3.10 6.01 -21.62
CA ARG A 121 -3.85 5.32 -20.56
C ARG A 121 -4.45 6.27 -19.53
N LEU A 122 -3.66 7.25 -19.09
CA LEU A 122 -4.12 8.23 -18.10
C LEU A 122 -5.19 9.17 -18.68
N ALA A 123 -5.02 9.64 -19.92
CA ALA A 123 -6.01 10.49 -20.59
C ALA A 123 -7.35 9.79 -20.80
N ALA A 124 -7.34 8.47 -20.99
CA ALA A 124 -8.53 7.65 -21.18
C ALA A 124 -9.24 7.23 -19.87
N LEU A 125 -8.73 7.61 -18.69
CA LEU A 125 -9.37 7.25 -17.42
C LEU A 125 -10.79 7.84 -17.31
N PRO A 126 -11.81 7.03 -16.99
CA PRO A 126 -13.16 7.52 -16.79
C PRO A 126 -13.30 8.22 -15.44
N GLY A 127 -14.13 9.27 -15.38
CA GLY A 127 -14.41 10.00 -14.13
C GLY A 127 -13.20 10.75 -13.58
N GLU A 128 -13.01 10.71 -12.26
CA GLU A 128 -11.89 11.38 -11.59
C GLU A 128 -10.55 10.69 -11.95
N LYS A 129 -9.68 11.41 -12.66
CA LYS A 129 -8.40 10.88 -13.10
C LYS A 129 -7.38 10.93 -11.97
N VAL A 130 -7.23 9.83 -11.24
CA VAL A 130 -6.22 9.70 -10.19
C VAL A 130 -5.19 8.65 -10.60
N ALA A 131 -3.90 8.92 -10.43
CA ALA A 131 -2.83 7.96 -10.68
C ALA A 131 -1.75 7.98 -9.59
N LYS A 132 -1.03 6.86 -9.42
CA LYS A 132 0.09 6.74 -8.47
C LYS A 132 1.42 6.63 -9.19
N VAL A 133 2.38 7.51 -8.87
CA VAL A 133 3.73 7.50 -9.45
C VAL A 133 4.75 7.17 -8.35
N LYS A 134 5.65 6.23 -8.64
CA LYS A 134 6.84 5.99 -7.81
C LYS A 134 7.93 6.99 -8.20
N ILE A 135 8.38 7.75 -7.23
CA ILE A 135 9.46 8.73 -7.35
C ILE A 135 10.62 8.32 -6.43
N GLY A 136 11.78 8.94 -6.58
CA GLY A 136 12.98 8.60 -5.83
C GLY A 136 13.69 7.34 -6.30
N LEU A 137 13.24 6.74 -7.41
CA LEU A 137 13.97 5.70 -8.15
C LEU A 137 15.05 6.31 -9.06
N TYR A 138 14.82 7.55 -9.51
CA TYR A 138 15.73 8.32 -10.35
C TYR A 138 16.19 9.58 -9.62
N GLU A 139 16.96 10.42 -10.32
CA GLU A 139 17.32 11.72 -9.78
C GLU A 139 16.12 12.64 -9.61
N ALA A 140 16.09 13.38 -8.51
CA ALA A 140 14.94 14.18 -8.08
C ALA A 140 14.50 15.21 -9.14
N VAL A 141 15.46 15.72 -9.93
CA VAL A 141 15.19 16.61 -11.07
C VAL A 141 14.34 15.91 -12.12
N ARG A 142 14.72 14.69 -12.52
CA ARG A 142 13.99 13.90 -13.52
C ARG A 142 12.58 13.60 -13.04
N ASP A 143 12.43 13.18 -11.79
CA ASP A 143 11.12 12.91 -11.19
C ASP A 143 10.23 14.16 -11.21
N GLY A 144 10.79 15.33 -10.89
CA GLY A 144 10.06 16.60 -10.92
C GLY A 144 9.61 16.99 -12.32
N MET A 145 10.47 16.82 -13.33
CA MET A 145 10.13 17.07 -14.72
C MET A 145 9.02 16.14 -15.22
N VAL A 146 9.10 14.84 -14.92
CA VAL A 146 8.08 13.85 -15.32
C VAL A 146 6.73 14.17 -14.68
N VAL A 147 6.72 14.47 -13.37
CA VAL A 147 5.49 14.86 -12.67
C VAL A 147 4.90 16.13 -13.27
N ASN A 148 5.73 17.14 -13.59
CA ASN A 148 5.27 18.37 -14.23
C ASN A 148 4.63 18.10 -15.60
N LEU A 149 5.29 17.31 -16.45
CA LEU A 149 4.78 16.96 -17.79
C LEU A 149 3.45 16.20 -17.72
N LEU A 150 3.31 15.25 -16.80
CA LEU A 150 2.05 14.51 -16.59
C LEU A 150 0.90 15.45 -16.21
N LEU A 151 1.15 16.37 -15.28
CA LEU A 151 0.16 17.33 -14.85
C LEU A 151 -0.17 18.32 -15.97
N GLU A 152 0.81 18.82 -16.69
CA GLU A 152 0.63 19.73 -17.82
C GLU A 152 -0.20 19.12 -18.95
N ALA A 153 0.12 17.90 -19.36
CA ALA A 153 -0.54 17.24 -20.48
C ALA A 153 -1.99 16.81 -20.17
N ILE A 154 -2.32 16.53 -18.91
CA ILE A 154 -3.64 16.04 -18.49
C ILE A 154 -4.22 16.98 -17.44
N PRO A 155 -5.02 17.99 -17.83
CA PRO A 155 -5.43 19.09 -16.95
C PRO A 155 -6.21 18.67 -15.70
N ASP A 156 -6.97 17.58 -15.77
CA ASP A 156 -7.81 17.07 -14.68
C ASP A 156 -7.17 15.88 -13.92
N LEU A 157 -5.91 15.55 -14.20
CA LEU A 157 -5.17 14.51 -13.48
C LEU A 157 -4.81 14.95 -12.07
N GLN A 158 -5.08 14.08 -11.08
CA GLN A 158 -4.49 14.12 -9.75
C GLN A 158 -3.44 13.03 -9.56
N LEU A 159 -2.32 13.39 -8.93
CA LEU A 159 -1.21 12.47 -8.68
C LEU A 159 -1.05 12.15 -7.20
N ARG A 160 -0.89 10.86 -6.93
CA ARG A 160 -0.40 10.31 -5.66
C ARG A 160 1.06 9.94 -5.87
N LEU A 161 1.96 10.54 -5.12
CA LEU A 161 3.39 10.31 -5.26
C LEU A 161 3.90 9.48 -4.08
N ASP A 162 4.82 8.55 -4.33
CA ASP A 162 5.45 7.77 -3.27
C ASP A 162 6.96 7.68 -3.49
N ALA A 163 7.71 8.30 -2.58
CA ALA A 163 9.16 8.36 -2.59
C ALA A 163 9.83 7.30 -1.71
N ASN A 164 9.06 6.57 -0.88
CA ASN A 164 9.56 5.56 0.03
C ASN A 164 10.83 5.96 0.83
N ARG A 165 10.91 7.20 1.30
CA ARG A 165 12.06 7.80 2.03
C ARG A 165 13.33 8.00 1.22
N ALA A 166 13.24 8.12 -0.10
CA ALA A 166 14.41 8.18 -0.97
C ALA A 166 15.27 9.45 -0.80
N TRP A 167 14.69 10.59 -0.41
CA TRP A 167 15.39 11.87 -0.56
C TRP A 167 16.01 12.43 0.71
N THR A 168 17.07 13.21 0.51
CA THR A 168 17.53 14.23 1.47
C THR A 168 16.67 15.48 1.32
N PRO A 169 16.70 16.42 2.30
CA PRO A 169 16.02 17.70 2.17
C PRO A 169 16.40 18.48 0.91
N LEU A 170 17.64 18.35 0.42
CA LEU A 170 18.10 18.98 -0.81
C LEU A 170 17.46 18.34 -2.06
N LYS A 171 17.42 17.00 -2.13
CA LYS A 171 16.77 16.29 -3.24
C LYS A 171 15.27 16.60 -3.31
N ALA A 172 14.58 16.64 -2.17
CA ALA A 172 13.16 17.02 -2.13
C ALA A 172 12.94 18.47 -2.64
N GLN A 173 13.84 19.40 -2.31
CA GLN A 173 13.81 20.77 -2.84
C GLN A 173 14.06 20.82 -4.35
N GLN A 174 15.02 20.04 -4.85
CA GLN A 174 15.29 19.93 -6.28
C GLN A 174 14.05 19.42 -7.02
N PHE A 175 13.41 18.34 -6.56
CA PHE A 175 12.16 17.85 -7.13
C PHE A 175 11.10 18.95 -7.23
N ALA A 176 10.80 19.62 -6.11
CA ALA A 176 9.75 20.63 -6.06
C ALA A 176 10.03 21.85 -6.96
N LYS A 177 11.30 22.18 -7.24
CA LYS A 177 11.68 23.27 -8.16
C LYS A 177 11.19 23.02 -9.59
N TYR A 178 11.11 21.76 -10.02
CA TYR A 178 10.70 21.41 -11.38
C TYR A 178 9.20 21.18 -11.53
N VAL A 179 8.43 21.16 -10.44
CA VAL A 179 6.97 21.12 -10.49
C VAL A 179 6.41 22.53 -10.42
N HIS A 180 5.82 23.00 -11.53
CA HIS A 180 5.29 24.35 -11.65
C HIS A 180 4.23 24.63 -10.57
N PRO A 181 4.26 25.80 -9.89
CA PRO A 181 3.37 26.12 -8.78
C PRO A 181 1.88 25.89 -9.07
N GLN A 182 1.42 26.21 -10.29
CA GLN A 182 0.02 26.04 -10.69
C GLN A 182 -0.48 24.58 -10.73
N TYR A 183 0.42 23.61 -10.80
CA TYR A 183 0.06 22.18 -10.85
C TYR A 183 0.09 21.51 -9.48
N ARG A 184 0.65 22.18 -8.48
CA ARG A 184 0.97 21.62 -7.17
C ARG A 184 -0.26 21.13 -6.40
N ASP A 185 -1.39 21.81 -6.56
CA ASP A 185 -2.65 21.49 -5.89
C ASP A 185 -3.28 20.19 -6.45
N ARG A 186 -2.82 19.73 -7.61
CA ARG A 186 -3.20 18.45 -8.21
C ARG A 186 -2.33 17.28 -7.76
N ILE A 187 -1.34 17.51 -6.89
CA ILE A 187 -0.68 16.43 -6.17
C ILE A 187 -1.48 16.17 -4.90
N ALA A 188 -2.29 15.10 -4.91
CA ALA A 188 -3.14 14.75 -3.78
C ALA A 188 -2.33 14.52 -2.50
N PHE A 189 -1.20 13.83 -2.63
CA PHE A 189 -0.21 13.69 -1.56
C PHE A 189 1.13 13.18 -2.07
N LEU A 190 2.17 13.38 -1.25
CA LEU A 190 3.50 12.81 -1.42
C LEU A 190 3.84 11.95 -0.19
N GLU A 191 3.92 10.63 -0.37
CA GLU A 191 4.24 9.65 0.67
C GLU A 191 5.75 9.62 0.93
N GLU A 192 6.13 9.86 2.20
CA GLU A 192 7.46 9.69 2.76
C GLU A 192 8.58 10.28 1.85
N PRO A 193 8.58 11.60 1.56
CA PRO A 193 9.58 12.23 0.67
C PRO A 193 11.01 11.99 1.14
N CYS A 194 11.25 12.24 2.42
CA CYS A 194 12.60 12.29 2.96
C CYS A 194 12.93 11.07 3.82
N LYS A 195 14.23 10.84 4.02
CA LYS A 195 14.76 9.79 4.91
C LYS A 195 14.14 9.79 6.30
N THR A 196 13.92 10.98 6.86
CA THR A 196 13.31 11.16 8.18
C THR A 196 11.93 11.78 8.10
N ARG A 197 11.13 11.52 9.13
CA ARG A 197 9.78 12.11 9.25
C ARG A 197 9.86 13.62 9.48
N ASP A 198 10.86 14.08 10.22
CA ASP A 198 11.03 15.50 10.51
C ASP A 198 11.48 16.27 9.27
N ASP A 199 12.36 15.71 8.44
CA ASP A 199 12.70 16.28 7.13
C ASP A 199 11.49 16.32 6.20
N SER A 200 10.64 15.29 6.24
CA SER A 200 9.42 15.25 5.43
C SER A 200 8.41 16.31 5.86
N ARG A 201 8.29 16.56 7.18
CA ARG A 201 7.47 17.66 7.73
C ARG A 201 8.06 19.03 7.41
N ALA A 202 9.38 19.18 7.53
CA ALA A 202 10.07 20.41 7.18
C ALA A 202 9.91 20.74 5.68
N PHE A 203 9.95 19.74 4.82
CA PHE A 203 9.65 19.88 3.40
C PHE A 203 8.20 20.37 3.17
N ALA A 204 7.22 19.78 3.85
CA ALA A 204 5.81 20.18 3.77
C ALA A 204 5.54 21.60 4.29
N GLY A 205 6.29 22.04 5.31
CA GLY A 205 6.07 23.32 6.00
C GLY A 205 6.68 24.55 5.32
N LYS A 206 7.56 24.39 4.32
CA LYS A 206 8.26 25.51 3.66
C LYS A 206 7.32 26.28 2.71
N PRO A 207 7.02 27.58 2.93
CA PRO A 207 6.07 28.34 2.12
C PRO A 207 6.44 28.49 0.63
N ALA A 208 7.73 28.61 0.29
CA ALA A 208 8.18 28.66 -1.12
C ALA A 208 8.04 27.31 -1.85
N LEU A 209 7.90 26.24 -1.07
CA LEU A 209 7.67 24.87 -1.54
C LEU A 209 6.27 24.40 -1.13
N ARG A 210 5.41 25.31 -0.61
CA ARG A 210 4.02 24.99 -0.34
C ARG A 210 3.48 24.50 -1.67
N LEU A 211 2.96 23.30 -1.59
CA LEU A 211 2.02 22.78 -2.52
C LEU A 211 0.69 23.02 -1.78
N PRO A 212 -0.01 24.14 -2.03
CA PRO A 212 -1.31 24.37 -1.40
C PRO A 212 -2.18 23.11 -1.55
N GLY A 213 -2.73 22.59 -0.46
CA GLY A 213 -3.54 21.37 -0.49
C GLY A 213 -2.79 20.02 -0.55
N MET A 214 -1.48 19.98 -0.85
CA MET A 214 -0.75 18.70 -0.87
C MET A 214 -0.49 18.19 0.55
N LYS A 215 -0.97 16.98 0.82
CA LYS A 215 -0.72 16.29 2.09
C LYS A 215 0.61 15.54 1.99
N VAL A 216 1.50 15.68 2.98
CA VAL A 216 2.69 14.82 3.08
C VAL A 216 2.38 13.69 4.06
N CYS A 217 2.37 12.46 3.55
CA CYS A 217 2.14 11.29 4.41
C CYS A 217 3.47 10.86 5.04
N VAL A 218 3.59 11.00 6.37
CA VAL A 218 4.80 10.65 7.14
C VAL A 218 4.63 9.39 7.99
N ARG A 219 3.62 8.57 7.68
CA ARG A 219 3.38 7.27 8.33
C ARG A 219 3.25 6.20 7.25
N ARG A 220 3.86 5.04 7.49
CA ARG A 220 3.55 3.81 6.74
C ARG A 220 2.09 3.45 7.02
N ILE A 221 1.25 3.43 5.98
CA ILE A 221 -0.12 2.95 6.06
C ILE A 221 -0.08 1.42 6.09
N PHE A 222 0.07 0.85 7.29
CA PHE A 222 -0.06 -0.59 7.56
C PHE A 222 -0.72 -0.81 8.93
N VAL A 223 -1.82 -0.11 9.20
CA VAL A 223 -2.58 -0.32 10.45
C VAL A 223 -4.02 -0.64 10.09
N PHE A 224 -4.33 -1.92 10.08
CA PHE A 224 -5.71 -2.41 10.12
C PHE A 224 -6.14 -2.42 11.59
N ARG A 225 -7.15 -1.63 11.96
CA ARG A 225 -7.80 -1.73 13.27
C ARG A 225 -9.22 -2.22 13.06
N ARG A 226 -9.59 -3.28 13.80
CA ARG A 226 -10.88 -3.99 13.78
C ARG A 226 -12.15 -3.12 13.75
N SER A 227 -12.08 -1.85 14.12
CA SER A 227 -13.26 -0.97 14.21
C SER A 227 -13.38 0.04 13.08
N ARG A 228 -12.38 0.22 12.21
CA ARG A 228 -12.48 1.02 10.98
C ARG A 228 -11.43 0.58 9.98
N VAL A 229 -11.84 0.24 8.76
CA VAL A 229 -11.00 0.40 7.57
C VAL A 229 -10.85 1.91 7.35
N CYS A 230 -10.06 2.55 8.20
CA CYS A 230 -9.66 3.94 8.05
C CYS A 230 -8.17 3.93 7.77
N VAL A 231 -7.80 4.21 6.52
CA VAL A 231 -6.59 4.98 6.26
C VAL A 231 -6.81 6.32 6.98
N ARG A 232 -6.34 6.43 8.23
CA ARG A 232 -6.31 7.72 8.91
C ARG A 232 -5.24 8.56 8.22
N TRP A 233 -5.71 9.50 7.40
CA TRP A 233 -4.94 10.61 6.84
C TRP A 233 -4.33 11.47 7.95
#